data_AF-A0A653CAG3-F1
#
_entry.id   AF-A0A653CAG3-F1
#
_cell.length_a   1.000
_cell.length_b   1.000
_cell.length_c   1.000
_cell.angle_alpha   90.00
_cell.angle_beta   90.00
_cell.angle_gamma   90.00
#
_symmetry.space_group_name_H-M   'P 1'
#
loop_
_entity.id
_entity.type
_entity.pdbx_description
1 polymer ?
#
loop_
_entity_poly.entity_id
_entity_poly.type
_entity_poly.pdbx_seq_one_letter_code
_entity_poly.pdbx_strand_id
1 'polypeptide(L)'
;MMITDKERLEADEYEKQYYGFSSTKFYIDFCFQYEKVLKNTIRATEAGFMDEGIPYDAEMISLWAQNLYITFMDIAKVPLLKLQEESRKMFSIPRNVLLEADQYKVKHYTDTDLLQLKLDVEKLEDDLIKIRITPIATNRCSFQDVDV
;
A
#
# COMPACT_ATOMS: atom_id res chain seq x y z
N MET A 1 16.58 18.46 -4.71
CA MET A 1 16.17 18.58 -3.29
C MET A 1 16.15 17.17 -2.73
N MET A 2 16.98 16.85 -1.73
CA MET A 2 16.97 15.50 -1.12
C MET A 2 15.69 15.35 -0.29
N ILE A 3 14.89 14.34 -0.60
CA ILE A 3 13.70 13.97 0.20
C ILE A 3 14.21 13.49 1.55
N THR A 4 13.65 13.99 2.64
CA THR A 4 14.00 13.53 3.98
C THR A 4 13.49 12.11 4.21
N ASP A 5 14.16 11.31 5.06
CA ASP A 5 13.73 9.93 5.34
C ASP A 5 12.26 9.86 5.81
N LYS A 6 11.80 10.88 6.53
CA LYS A 6 10.42 11.01 6.98
C LYS A 6 9.44 11.21 5.82
N GLU A 7 9.72 12.12 4.91
CA GLU A 7 8.87 12.35 3.73
C GLU A 7 8.81 11.11 2.83
N ARG A 8 9.90 10.33 2.77
CA ARG A 8 9.91 9.08 2.02
C ARG A 8 9.00 8.04 2.63
N LEU A 9 9.05 7.86 3.95
CA LEU A 9 8.19 6.94 4.69
C LEU A 9 6.71 7.29 4.52
N GLU A 10 6.35 8.58 4.62
CA GLU A 10 4.98 9.04 4.40
C GLU A 10 4.50 8.74 2.98
N ALA A 11 5.35 8.98 1.96
CA ALA A 11 5.03 8.61 0.58
C ALA A 11 4.90 7.09 0.39
N ASP A 12 5.75 6.29 1.04
CA ASP A 12 5.69 4.82 1.00
C ASP A 12 4.37 4.31 1.58
N GLU A 13 3.89 4.88 2.69
CA GLU A 13 2.60 4.52 3.27
C GLU A 13 1.43 4.91 2.36
N TYR A 14 1.51 6.06 1.69
CA TYR A 14 0.49 6.49 0.74
C TYR A 14 0.42 5.57 -0.50
N GLU A 15 1.59 5.20 -1.03
CA GLU A 15 1.70 4.23 -2.11
C GLU A 15 1.08 2.88 -1.72
N LYS A 16 1.35 2.39 -0.50
CA LYS A 16 0.79 1.12 -0.01
C LYS A 16 -0.73 1.13 0.04
N GLN A 17 -1.35 2.24 0.42
CA GLN A 17 -2.81 2.32 0.49
C GLN A 17 -3.46 2.11 -0.87
N TYR A 18 -2.82 2.56 -1.96
CA TYR A 18 -3.35 2.44 -3.30
C TYR A 18 -2.90 1.15 -4.02
N TYR A 19 -1.60 0.84 -3.98
CA TYR A 19 -1.02 -0.27 -4.74
C TYR A 19 -0.88 -1.58 -3.93
N GLY A 20 -1.01 -1.54 -2.60
CA GLY A 20 -0.71 -2.66 -1.71
C GLY A 20 0.79 -2.93 -1.49
N PHE A 21 1.65 -2.16 -2.15
CA PHE A 21 3.10 -2.15 -1.97
C PHE A 21 3.64 -0.74 -2.16
N SER A 22 4.91 -0.54 -1.87
CA SER A 22 5.58 0.75 -2.07
C SER A 22 6.75 0.63 -3.04
N SER A 23 7.09 1.71 -3.72
CA SER A 23 8.20 1.71 -4.69
C SER A 23 9.55 1.41 -4.04
N THR A 24 9.73 1.76 -2.76
CA THR A 24 10.91 1.33 -1.99
C THR A 24 10.94 -0.19 -1.85
N LYS A 25 9.82 -0.80 -1.45
CA LYS A 25 9.74 -2.26 -1.30
C LYS A 25 9.97 -2.96 -2.63
N PHE A 26 9.35 -2.48 -3.70
CA PHE A 26 9.54 -3.00 -5.06
C PHE A 26 11.02 -3.00 -5.46
N TYR A 27 11.73 -1.87 -5.26
CA TYR A 27 13.15 -1.76 -5.60
C TYR A 27 14.03 -2.71 -4.78
N ILE A 28 13.79 -2.83 -3.48
CA ILE A 28 14.53 -3.74 -2.61
C ILE A 28 14.33 -5.20 -3.05
N ASP A 29 13.07 -5.59 -3.31
CA ASP A 29 12.74 -6.94 -3.76
C ASP A 29 13.38 -7.23 -5.12
N PHE A 30 13.39 -6.26 -6.04
CA PHE A 30 14.06 -6.39 -7.33
C PHE A 30 15.56 -6.60 -7.18
N CYS A 31 16.25 -5.77 -6.39
CA CYS A 31 17.69 -5.91 -6.15
C CYS A 31 18.04 -7.28 -5.55
N PHE A 32 17.23 -7.75 -4.61
CA PHE A 32 17.40 -9.09 -4.03
C PHE A 32 17.28 -10.20 -5.08
N GLN A 33 16.26 -10.14 -5.94
CA GLN A 33 16.10 -11.14 -7.01
C GLN A 33 17.22 -11.05 -8.05
N TYR A 34 17.65 -9.84 -8.41
CA TYR A 34 18.77 -9.62 -9.32
C TYR A 34 20.05 -10.28 -8.81
N GLU A 35 20.42 -10.03 -7.55
CA GLU A 35 21.59 -10.63 -6.92
C GLU A 35 21.48 -12.17 -6.86
N LYS A 36 20.31 -12.69 -6.53
CA LYS A 36 20.04 -14.13 -6.48
C LYS A 36 20.22 -14.79 -7.84
N VAL A 37 19.64 -14.21 -8.90
CA VAL A 37 19.77 -14.72 -10.27
C VAL A 37 21.21 -14.67 -10.70
N LEU A 38 21.92 -13.55 -10.46
CA LEU A 38 23.33 -13.42 -10.82
C LEU A 38 24.19 -14.50 -10.16
N LYS A 39 24.04 -14.71 -8.84
CA LYS A 39 24.78 -15.76 -8.11
C LYS A 39 24.49 -17.15 -8.65
N ASN A 40 23.22 -17.45 -8.93
CA ASN A 40 22.83 -18.75 -9.46
C ASN A 40 23.41 -19.00 -10.86
N THR A 41 23.36 -17.99 -11.73
CA THR A 41 23.94 -18.08 -13.08
C THR A 41 25.44 -18.29 -13.02
N ILE A 42 26.16 -17.54 -12.17
CA ILE A 42 27.61 -17.69 -12.02
C ILE A 42 27.98 -19.07 -11.49
N ARG A 43 27.25 -19.59 -10.49
CA ARG A 43 27.47 -20.95 -9.98
C ARG A 43 27.19 -22.02 -11.03
N ALA A 44 26.16 -21.84 -11.85
CA ALA A 44 25.86 -22.77 -12.94
C ALA A 44 26.98 -22.75 -13.99
N THR A 45 27.52 -21.58 -14.30
CA THR A 45 28.67 -21.43 -15.19
C THR A 45 29.93 -22.09 -14.61
N GLU A 46 30.23 -21.87 -13.32
CA GLU A 46 31.34 -22.53 -12.60
C GLU A 46 31.23 -24.06 -12.67
N ALA A 47 30.04 -24.60 -12.37
CA ALA A 47 29.77 -26.04 -12.46
C ALA A 47 29.95 -26.57 -13.89
N GLY A 48 29.46 -25.84 -14.91
CA GLY A 48 29.64 -26.21 -16.31
C GLY A 48 31.11 -26.31 -16.71
N PHE A 49 31.95 -25.36 -16.29
CA PHE A 49 33.40 -25.41 -16.55
C PHE A 49 34.09 -26.59 -15.84
N MET A 50 33.64 -26.96 -14.64
CA MET A 50 34.17 -28.12 -13.91
C MET A 50 33.74 -29.45 -14.55
N ASP A 51 32.50 -29.54 -15.05
CA ASP A 51 31.93 -30.74 -15.65
C ASP A 51 32.48 -31.04 -17.06
N GLU A 52 32.85 -30.00 -17.83
CA GLU A 52 33.45 -30.16 -19.16
C GLU A 52 34.89 -30.73 -19.13
N GLY A 53 35.45 -30.97 -17.93
CA GLY A 53 36.77 -31.59 -17.77
C GLY A 53 37.91 -30.72 -18.31
N ILE A 54 37.67 -29.40 -18.40
CA ILE A 54 38.66 -28.45 -18.89
C ILE A 54 39.83 -28.44 -17.90
N PRO A 55 41.08 -28.48 -18.36
CA PRO A 55 42.26 -28.66 -17.49
C PRO A 55 42.66 -27.35 -16.78
N TYR A 56 41.68 -26.63 -16.24
CA TYR A 56 41.90 -25.50 -15.36
C TYR A 56 41.80 -25.95 -13.91
N ASP A 57 42.66 -25.37 -13.08
CA ASP A 57 42.61 -25.59 -11.64
C ASP A 57 41.29 -25.08 -11.05
N ALA A 58 40.66 -25.87 -10.18
CA ALA A 58 39.37 -25.56 -9.58
C ALA A 58 39.41 -24.25 -8.79
N GLU A 59 40.54 -23.94 -8.14
CA GLU A 59 40.73 -22.68 -7.43
C GLU A 59 40.73 -21.47 -8.38
N MET A 60 41.32 -21.61 -9.58
CA MET A 60 41.27 -20.55 -10.60
C MET A 60 39.85 -20.33 -11.13
N ILE A 61 39.09 -21.40 -11.38
CA ILE A 61 37.71 -21.29 -11.87
C ILE A 61 36.86 -20.53 -10.83
N SER A 62 37.00 -20.88 -9.55
CA SER A 62 36.26 -20.23 -8.46
C SER A 62 36.65 -18.75 -8.30
N LEU A 63 37.94 -18.43 -8.43
CA LEU A 63 38.42 -17.04 -8.44
C LEU A 63 37.82 -16.24 -9.62
N TRP A 64 37.76 -16.82 -10.82
CA TRP A 64 37.13 -16.17 -11.98
C TRP A 64 35.63 -15.97 -11.79
N ALA A 65 34.93 -16.94 -11.22
CA ALA A 65 33.52 -16.83 -10.89
C ALA A 65 33.25 -15.68 -9.89
N GLN A 66 34.10 -15.55 -8.87
CA GLN A 66 34.02 -14.44 -7.92
C GLN A 66 34.29 -13.09 -8.60
N ASN A 67 35.30 -13.01 -9.48
CA ASN A 67 35.60 -11.78 -10.23
C ASN A 67 34.45 -11.39 -11.14
N LEU A 68 33.84 -12.36 -11.86
CA LEU A 68 32.65 -12.12 -12.67
C LEU A 68 31.51 -11.55 -11.82
N TYR A 69 31.26 -12.11 -10.64
CA TYR A 69 30.23 -11.59 -9.73
C TYR A 69 30.49 -10.13 -9.36
N ILE A 70 31.72 -9.81 -8.95
CA ILE A 70 32.11 -8.44 -8.57
C ILE A 70 31.93 -7.49 -9.75
N THR A 71 32.39 -7.87 -10.95
CA THR A 71 32.26 -7.06 -12.17
C THR A 71 30.80 -6.81 -12.54
N PHE A 72 29.95 -7.84 -12.54
CA PHE A 72 28.53 -7.67 -12.85
C PHE A 72 27.79 -6.83 -11.82
N MET A 73 28.11 -6.99 -10.53
CA MET A 73 27.55 -6.13 -9.49
C MET A 73 27.98 -4.68 -9.66
N ASP A 74 29.23 -4.43 -10.04
CA ASP A 74 29.73 -3.08 -10.28
C ASP A 74 29.06 -2.41 -11.49
N ILE A 75 28.94 -3.13 -12.61
CA ILE A 75 28.21 -2.68 -13.80
C ILE A 75 26.75 -2.38 -13.47
N ALA A 76 26.12 -3.20 -12.62
CA ALA A 76 24.72 -3.08 -12.28
C ALA A 76 24.39 -1.88 -11.38
N LYS A 77 25.36 -1.26 -10.69
CA LYS A 77 25.12 -0.13 -9.79
C LYS A 77 24.36 1.00 -10.47
N VAL A 78 24.82 1.43 -11.66
CA VAL A 78 24.22 2.57 -12.37
C VAL A 78 22.80 2.24 -12.88
N PRO A 79 22.56 1.11 -13.57
CA PRO A 79 21.20 0.70 -13.93
C PRO A 79 20.25 0.52 -12.75
N LEU A 80 20.69 -0.09 -11.64
CA LEU A 80 19.87 -0.28 -10.45
C LEU A 80 19.50 1.05 -9.80
N LEU A 81 20.43 2.01 -9.72
CA LEU A 81 20.12 3.37 -9.26
C LEU A 81 19.08 4.06 -10.15
N LYS A 82 19.21 3.95 -11.48
CA LYS A 82 18.20 4.48 -12.41
C LYS A 82 16.84 3.82 -12.21
N LEU A 83 16.79 2.51 -12.01
CA LEU A 83 15.55 1.80 -11.71
C LEU A 83 14.91 2.30 -10.40
N GLN A 84 15.72 2.58 -9.38
CA GLN A 84 15.24 3.16 -8.13
C GLN A 84 14.58 4.53 -8.37
N GLU A 85 15.21 5.38 -9.17
CA GLU A 85 14.68 6.70 -9.50
C GLU A 85 13.39 6.63 -10.33
N GLU A 86 13.36 5.77 -11.35
CA GLU A 86 12.19 5.63 -12.23
C GLU A 86 11.02 4.96 -11.52
N SER A 87 11.26 3.94 -10.69
CA SER A 87 10.20 3.32 -9.87
C SER A 87 9.55 4.33 -8.93
N ARG A 88 10.34 5.21 -8.30
CA ARG A 88 9.81 6.30 -7.48
C ARG A 88 8.91 7.24 -8.28
N LYS A 89 9.32 7.62 -9.50
CA LYS A 89 8.49 8.49 -10.35
C LYS A 89 7.21 7.79 -10.79
N MET A 90 7.32 6.53 -11.20
CA MET A 90 6.21 5.75 -11.75
C MET A 90 5.12 5.48 -10.71
N PHE A 91 5.51 5.15 -9.48
CA PHE A 91 4.56 4.82 -8.42
C PHE A 91 4.24 5.99 -7.50
N SER A 92 4.93 7.14 -7.61
CA SER A 92 4.60 8.30 -6.80
C SER A 92 3.17 8.75 -7.03
N ILE A 93 2.43 8.91 -5.94
CA ILE A 93 1.11 9.53 -5.96
C ILE A 93 1.32 11.04 -5.77
N PRO A 94 0.90 11.88 -6.72
CA PRO A 94 1.03 13.32 -6.59
C PRO A 94 0.30 13.84 -5.34
N ARG A 95 0.91 14.77 -4.61
CA ARG A 95 0.35 15.32 -3.35
C ARG A 95 -1.01 16.00 -3.52
N ASN A 96 -1.34 16.42 -4.74
CA ASN A 96 -2.63 17.02 -5.08
C ASN A 96 -3.70 15.98 -5.43
N VAL A 97 -3.36 14.70 -5.49
CA VAL A 97 -4.29 13.60 -5.71
C VAL A 97 -4.64 12.98 -4.37
N LEU A 98 -5.93 13.02 -4.03
CA LEU A 98 -6.48 12.33 -2.89
C LEU A 98 -7.01 10.98 -3.34
N LEU A 99 -6.59 9.93 -2.65
CA LEU A 99 -7.12 8.59 -2.85
C LEU A 99 -8.62 8.56 -2.47
N GLU A 100 -9.38 7.64 -3.08
CA GLU A 100 -10.81 7.46 -2.78
C GLU A 100 -11.05 7.21 -1.28
N ALA A 101 -10.14 6.47 -0.65
CA ALA A 101 -10.12 6.23 0.79
C ALA A 101 -9.86 7.49 1.64
N ASP A 102 -9.50 8.63 1.05
CA ASP A 102 -9.31 9.90 1.76
C ASP A 102 -10.30 10.98 1.31
N GLN A 103 -11.17 10.71 0.33
CA GLN A 103 -12.13 11.70 -0.15
C GLN A 103 -13.08 12.19 0.95
N TYR A 104 -13.37 11.36 1.96
CA TYR A 104 -14.16 11.77 3.12
C TYR A 104 -13.43 12.77 4.04
N LYS A 105 -12.09 12.87 3.97
CA LYS A 105 -11.31 13.85 4.75
C LYS A 105 -11.39 15.26 4.16
N VAL A 106 -11.76 15.40 2.89
CA VAL A 106 -11.86 16.69 2.19
C VAL A 106 -13.14 17.44 2.57
N LYS A 107 -14.23 16.70 2.83
CA LYS A 107 -15.39 17.24 3.52
C LYS A 107 -15.10 17.22 5.02
N HIS A 108 -14.36 18.22 5.48
CA HIS A 108 -14.18 18.44 6.91
C HIS A 108 -15.55 18.76 7.53
N TYR A 109 -16.19 17.75 8.12
CA TYR A 109 -17.19 17.99 9.14
C TYR A 109 -16.47 18.70 10.29
N THR A 110 -16.95 19.88 10.66
CA THR A 110 -16.42 20.59 11.82
C THR A 110 -16.75 19.81 13.10
N ASP A 111 -16.01 20.05 14.18
CA ASP A 111 -16.35 19.44 15.48
C ASP A 111 -17.79 19.77 15.92
N THR A 112 -18.28 20.95 15.51
CA THR A 112 -19.68 21.37 15.65
C THR A 112 -20.64 20.51 14.84
N ASP A 113 -20.32 20.19 13.59
CA ASP A 113 -21.16 19.30 12.76
C ASP A 113 -21.21 17.89 13.34
N LEU A 114 -20.07 17.39 13.84
CA LEU A 114 -19.99 16.08 14.50
C LEU A 114 -20.78 16.04 15.81
N LEU A 115 -20.73 17.11 16.60
CA LEU A 115 -21.50 17.23 17.84
C LEU A 115 -23.00 17.30 17.55
N GLN A 116 -23.40 18.08 16.55
CA GLN A 116 -24.81 18.18 16.14
C GLN A 116 -25.33 16.83 15.65
N LEU A 117 -24.54 16.10 14.86
CA LEU A 117 -24.90 14.75 14.41
C LEU A 117 -25.11 13.79 15.57
N LYS A 118 -24.27 13.84 16.62
CA LYS A 118 -24.44 13.01 17.82
C LYS A 118 -25.73 13.32 18.56
N LEU A 119 -26.05 14.61 18.74
CA LEU A 119 -27.29 15.04 19.39
C LEU A 119 -28.52 14.63 18.57
N ASP A 120 -28.45 14.72 17.24
CA ASP A 120 -29.54 14.30 16.35
C ASP A 120 -29.77 12.79 16.40
N VAL A 121 -28.70 11.99 16.51
CA VAL A 121 -28.78 10.53 16.71
C VAL A 121 -29.43 10.19 18.04
N GLU A 122 -28.98 10.80 19.15
CA GLU A 122 -29.58 10.57 20.48
C GLU A 122 -31.07 10.91 20.49
N LYS A 123 -31.44 12.03 19.86
CA LYS A 123 -32.84 12.44 19.75
C LYS A 123 -33.68 11.48 18.91
N LEU A 124 -33.13 10.97 17.81
CA LEU A 124 -33.80 9.96 16.97
C LEU A 124 -33.98 8.62 17.71
N GLU A 125 -33.00 8.21 18.52
CA GLU A 125 -33.11 7.01 19.36
C GLU A 125 -34.22 7.18 20.40
N ASP A 126 -34.26 8.34 21.07
CA ASP A 126 -35.32 8.68 22.03
C ASP A 126 -36.71 8.73 21.40
N ASP A 127 -36.82 9.32 20.21
CA ASP A 127 -38.08 9.43 19.47
C ASP A 127 -38.55 8.04 18.99
N LEU A 128 -37.66 7.16 18.56
CA LEU A 128 -37.98 5.77 18.21
C LEU A 128 -38.47 4.98 19.42
N ILE A 129 -37.85 5.17 20.59
CA ILE A 129 -38.29 4.55 21.85
C ILE A 129 -39.69 5.04 22.22
N LYS A 130 -39.94 6.35 22.15
CA LYS A 130 -41.28 6.92 22.41
C LYS A 130 -42.33 6.40 21.45
N ILE A 131 -42.02 6.32 20.15
CA ILE A 131 -42.95 5.79 19.13
C ILE A 131 -43.26 4.31 19.38
N ARG A 132 -42.29 3.51 19.85
CA ARG A 132 -42.52 2.10 20.24
C ARG A 132 -43.34 1.93 21.51
N ILE A 133 -43.25 2.86 22.46
CA ILE A 133 -43.95 2.80 23.75
C ILE A 133 -45.35 3.43 23.66
N THR A 134 -45.60 4.31 22.69
CA THR A 134 -46.92 4.92 22.49
C THR A 134 -47.87 3.88 21.88
N PRO A 135 -48.89 3.40 22.62
CA PRO A 135 -49.84 2.47 22.04
C PRO A 135 -50.62 3.23 20.96
N ILE A 136 -50.83 2.57 19.81
CA ILE A 136 -51.74 3.04 18.77
C ILE A 136 -53.09 3.28 19.45
N ALA A 137 -53.41 4.55 19.72
CA ALA A 137 -54.73 4.93 20.20
C ALA A 137 -55.69 4.67 19.05
N THR A 138 -56.24 3.47 19.00
CA THR A 138 -57.42 3.15 18.20
C THR A 138 -58.51 4.14 18.58
N ASN A 139 -58.77 5.10 17.70
CA ASN A 139 -59.94 5.97 17.74
C ASN A 139 -61.19 5.08 17.79
N ARG A 140 -61.75 4.87 18.98
CA ARG A 140 -63.13 4.37 19.11
C ARG A 140 -64.05 5.53 18.79
N CYS A 141 -64.54 5.54 17.55
CA CYS A 141 -65.65 6.36 17.10
C CYS A 141 -66.88 6.00 17.96
N SER A 142 -67.28 6.87 18.89
CA SER A 142 -68.57 6.76 19.54
C SER A 142 -69.61 7.45 18.65
N PHE A 143 -70.39 6.66 17.92
CA PHE A 143 -71.65 7.13 17.33
C PHE A 143 -72.56 7.57 18.47
N GLN A 144 -72.97 8.85 18.45
CA GLN A 144 -74.14 9.30 19.17
C GLN A 144 -75.31 9.19 18.21
N ASP A 145 -76.24 8.31 18.52
CA ASP A 145 -77.55 8.24 17.87
C ASP A 145 -78.27 9.56 18.11
N VAL A 146 -78.70 10.20 17.02
CA VAL A 146 -79.57 11.38 17.04
C VAL A 146 -80.97 10.88 16.72
N ASP A 147 -81.85 10.88 17.71
CA ASP A 147 -83.28 10.61 17.56
C ASP A 147 -83.93 11.67 16.66
N VAL A 148 -84.64 11.22 15.62
CA VAL A 148 -85.75 11.93 14.95
C VAL A 148 -86.88 10.94 14.71
#